data_AF-A0A7Z7HTY4-F1
#
_entry.id   AF-A0A7Z7HTY4-F1
#
_cell.length_a   1.000
_cell.length_b   1.000
_cell.length_c   1.000
_cell.angle_alpha   90.00
_cell.angle_beta   90.00
_cell.angle_gamma   90.00
#
_symmetry.space_group_name_H-M   'P 1'
#
loop_
_entity.id
_entity.type
_entity.pdbx_description
1 polymer ?
#
loop_
_entity_poly.entity_id
_entity_poly.type
_entity_poly.pdbx_seq_one_letter_code
_entity_poly.pdbx_strand_id
1 'polypeptide(L)'
;MEPQDHYAETAFRADDIPRQATPPVKSTWEKLGSNLDVARLPWGNYIGINPTLYEYDNEWFEDYQYMKDDYYDYAMINEARWSKFVDEDISLLYRFLRFWFVVISHGFSFIGGGGYFVFALAVITSVVGVIAQFFSATPEYPPLILTFPLGVAAFCGAATILRRLYEKYSIRFYKSNKNWSDDIAFCRCTGMVKSFRGEFPFYEFDAFIEMRADMKGNQFHSLKVRHRYPQHSKDERNGLPLDFDFPADGSIAQLYAMWDMLGRYMDVSQPLPDIPRLEPFRHLDPTTKAFDEAGKRGRPATYWRDLYAKASEKELKQLREEHRQVVDAAPWGSRPDLMAQSVPGYGDSYTAEPEDVNAYGRFPNKSDRFVERGEAKDASPQNNPDNH
;
A
#
# COMPACT_ATOMS: atom_id res chain seq x y z
N MET A 1 -18.45 13.42 1.52
CA MET A 1 -19.30 12.28 1.11
C MET A 1 -20.44 12.18 2.12
N GLU A 2 -21.68 12.01 1.68
CA GLU A 2 -22.77 11.69 2.61
C GLU A 2 -22.53 10.30 3.22
N PRO A 3 -22.82 10.08 4.52
CA PRO A 3 -22.70 8.77 5.14
C PRO A 3 -23.64 7.79 4.42
N GLN A 4 -23.09 6.73 3.83
CA GLN A 4 -23.89 5.59 3.39
C GLN A 4 -24.27 4.80 4.65
N ASP A 5 -25.52 4.93 5.08
CA ASP A 5 -26.01 4.22 6.27
C ASP A 5 -26.05 2.69 6.10
N HIS A 6 -25.84 2.18 4.89
CA HIS A 6 -25.96 0.76 4.55
C HIS A 6 -24.83 0.25 3.64
N TYR A 7 -24.32 -0.93 3.94
CA TYR A 7 -23.39 -1.68 3.10
C TYR A 7 -24.10 -2.33 1.91
N ALA A 8 -23.38 -2.57 0.81
CA ALA A 8 -23.93 -3.32 -0.31
C ALA A 8 -24.23 -4.77 0.08
N GLU A 9 -25.17 -5.43 -0.61
CA GLU A 9 -25.46 -6.86 -0.40
C GLU A 9 -24.24 -7.76 -0.69
N THR A 10 -23.32 -7.30 -1.53
CA THR A 10 -22.07 -7.99 -1.86
C THR A 10 -20.94 -7.75 -0.84
N ALA A 11 -21.20 -6.94 0.19
CA ALA A 11 -20.19 -6.62 1.20
C ALA A 11 -19.73 -7.88 1.95
N PHE A 12 -18.42 -7.99 2.17
CA PHE A 12 -17.84 -9.19 2.74
C PHE A 12 -18.19 -9.33 4.24
N ARG A 13 -18.57 -10.55 4.63
CA ARG A 13 -18.85 -10.96 6.00
C ARG A 13 -18.21 -12.32 6.25
N ALA A 14 -17.42 -12.45 7.32
CA ALA A 14 -16.73 -13.71 7.61
C ALA A 14 -17.68 -14.84 8.04
N ASP A 15 -18.85 -14.51 8.57
CA ASP A 15 -19.90 -15.45 8.98
C ASP A 15 -20.83 -15.89 7.82
N ASP A 16 -20.74 -15.25 6.65
CA ASP A 16 -21.58 -15.53 5.48
C ASP A 16 -20.75 -15.56 4.19
N ILE A 17 -19.75 -16.44 4.16
CA ILE A 17 -18.92 -16.64 2.96
C ILE A 17 -19.72 -17.47 1.94
N PRO A 18 -19.93 -16.98 0.71
CA PRO A 18 -20.70 -17.72 -0.29
C PRO A 18 -19.96 -18.97 -0.74
N ARG A 19 -20.72 -20.03 -1.08
CA ARG A 19 -20.15 -21.24 -1.68
C ARG A 19 -19.49 -20.93 -3.01
N GLN A 20 -18.29 -21.47 -3.21
CA GLN A 20 -17.51 -21.21 -4.42
C GLN A 20 -17.15 -22.52 -5.14
N ALA A 21 -16.76 -22.39 -6.40
CA ALA A 21 -16.32 -23.51 -7.21
C ALA A 21 -14.99 -24.08 -6.71
N THR A 22 -14.75 -25.37 -6.96
CA THR A 22 -13.45 -26.00 -6.67
C THR A 22 -12.32 -25.23 -7.35
N PRO A 23 -11.18 -25.03 -6.67
CA PRO A 23 -10.03 -24.35 -7.26
C PRO A 23 -9.59 -25.06 -8.56
N PRO A 24 -9.22 -24.32 -9.62
CA PRO A 24 -8.78 -24.93 -10.86
C PRO A 24 -7.48 -25.72 -10.65
N VAL A 25 -7.31 -26.79 -11.43
CA VAL A 25 -6.09 -27.60 -11.38
C VAL A 25 -4.90 -26.76 -11.82
N LYS A 26 -3.91 -26.59 -10.93
CA LYS A 26 -2.68 -25.85 -11.23
C LYS A 26 -1.93 -26.49 -12.39
N SER A 27 -1.53 -25.68 -13.36
CA SER A 27 -0.59 -26.04 -14.43
C SER A 27 0.82 -26.31 -13.87
N THR A 28 1.70 -26.91 -14.67
CA THR A 28 3.08 -27.23 -14.26
C THR A 28 3.86 -25.98 -13.82
N TRP A 29 3.65 -24.84 -14.49
CA TRP A 29 4.30 -23.57 -14.15
C TRP A 29 3.75 -22.95 -12.87
N GLU A 30 2.44 -23.04 -12.65
CA GLU A 30 1.82 -22.58 -11.39
C GLU A 30 2.24 -23.46 -10.21
N LYS A 31 2.41 -24.77 -10.42
CA LYS A 31 2.98 -25.67 -9.41
C LYS A 31 4.41 -25.27 -9.05
N LEU A 32 5.23 -24.96 -10.06
CA LEU A 32 6.61 -24.52 -9.85
C LEU A 32 6.68 -23.18 -9.11
N GLY A 33 5.82 -22.22 -9.45
CA GLY A 33 5.70 -20.94 -8.75
C GLY A 33 5.23 -21.12 -7.30
N SER A 34 4.28 -22.02 -7.06
CA SER A 34 3.82 -22.32 -5.70
C SER A 34 4.84 -23.01 -4.80
N ASN A 35 5.99 -23.46 -5.34
CA ASN A 35 7.08 -23.96 -4.49
C ASN A 35 7.75 -22.84 -3.67
N LEU A 36 7.51 -21.58 -4.01
CA LEU A 36 7.95 -20.42 -3.23
C LEU A 36 6.93 -20.02 -2.14
N ASP A 37 5.71 -20.55 -2.21
CA ASP A 37 4.66 -20.34 -1.22
C ASP A 37 4.96 -21.23 0.01
N VAL A 38 5.36 -20.61 1.12
CA VAL A 38 5.72 -21.29 2.37
C VAL A 38 4.48 -21.81 3.08
N ALA A 39 3.43 -20.99 3.20
CA ALA A 39 2.19 -21.33 3.89
C ALA A 39 1.02 -20.50 3.36
N ARG A 40 -0.21 -21.04 3.40
CA ARG A 40 -1.44 -20.27 3.16
C ARG A 40 -2.05 -19.82 4.48
N LEU A 41 -2.43 -18.54 4.58
CA LEU A 41 -3.02 -17.95 5.79
C LEU A 41 -4.53 -18.29 5.92
N PRO A 42 -5.07 -18.37 7.16
CA PRO A 42 -6.47 -18.73 7.39
C PRO A 42 -7.43 -17.58 7.13
N TRP A 43 -8.66 -17.89 6.71
CA TRP A 43 -9.77 -16.94 6.70
C TRP A 43 -10.53 -16.92 8.02
N GLY A 44 -10.92 -15.72 8.44
CA GLY A 44 -11.74 -15.48 9.64
C GLY A 44 -10.98 -15.69 10.95
N ASN A 45 -11.73 -15.93 12.03
CA ASN A 45 -11.20 -16.14 13.40
C ASN A 45 -10.12 -15.09 13.76
N TYR A 46 -10.51 -13.82 13.65
CA TYR A 46 -9.60 -12.71 13.81
C TYR A 46 -9.06 -12.61 15.23
N ILE A 47 -7.75 -12.40 15.37
CA ILE A 47 -7.14 -12.14 16.69
C ILE A 47 -7.36 -10.68 17.09
N GLY A 48 -7.50 -9.77 16.12
CA GLY A 48 -7.74 -8.35 16.41
C GLY A 48 -6.48 -7.54 16.68
N ILE A 49 -5.29 -8.10 16.44
CA ILE A 49 -4.00 -7.40 16.58
C ILE A 49 -3.56 -6.90 15.20
N ASN A 50 -3.19 -5.62 15.10
CA ASN A 50 -2.70 -5.03 13.85
C ASN A 50 -1.18 -5.21 13.70
N PRO A 51 -0.65 -5.25 12.47
CA PRO A 51 0.79 -5.27 12.25
C PRO A 51 1.42 -3.96 12.75
N THR A 52 2.62 -4.07 13.35
CA THR A 52 3.34 -2.95 13.96
C THR A 52 3.57 -1.80 12.99
N LEU A 53 3.86 -2.11 11.72
CA LEU A 53 4.08 -1.12 10.67
C LEU A 53 2.86 -0.21 10.45
N TYR A 54 1.65 -0.71 10.70
CA TYR A 54 0.41 0.03 10.46
C TYR A 54 -0.15 0.64 11.75
N GLU A 55 -0.03 -0.05 12.88
CA GLU A 55 -0.47 0.49 14.17
C GLU A 55 0.37 1.71 14.59
N TYR A 56 1.67 1.70 14.29
CA TYR A 56 2.57 2.82 14.54
C TYR A 56 3.22 3.31 13.25
N ASP A 57 2.42 3.58 12.23
CA ASP A 57 2.87 4.13 10.95
C ASP A 57 3.33 5.59 11.07
N ASN A 58 4.61 5.85 10.77
CA ASN A 58 5.15 7.22 10.73
C ASN A 58 4.65 8.00 9.51
N GLU A 59 4.54 7.34 8.36
CA GLU A 59 4.30 8.03 7.10
C GLU A 59 2.93 8.69 7.07
N TRP A 60 1.94 8.04 7.68
CA TRP A 60 0.60 8.61 7.81
C TRP A 60 0.63 9.96 8.51
N PHE A 61 1.33 10.07 9.64
CA PHE A 61 1.29 11.29 10.44
C PHE A 61 2.00 12.44 9.74
N GLU A 62 3.12 12.17 9.06
CA GLU A 62 3.81 13.15 8.23
C GLU A 62 2.89 13.69 7.12
N ASP A 63 2.19 12.79 6.42
CA ASP A 63 1.24 13.17 5.37
C ASP A 63 0.05 13.96 5.93
N TYR A 64 -0.50 13.53 7.08
CA TYR A 64 -1.60 14.22 7.75
C TYR A 64 -1.20 15.62 8.21
N GLN A 65 -0.02 15.79 8.81
CA GLN A 65 0.49 17.11 9.20
C GLN A 65 0.76 18.02 8.00
N TYR A 66 1.23 17.44 6.89
CA TYR A 66 1.53 18.17 5.66
C TYR A 66 0.27 18.63 4.93
N MET A 67 -0.75 17.76 4.81
CA MET A 67 -1.99 18.01 4.06
C MET A 67 -3.05 18.72 4.90
N LYS A 68 -3.06 18.54 6.23
CA LYS A 68 -4.05 19.11 7.16
C LYS A 68 -5.48 18.85 6.70
N ASP A 69 -6.24 19.91 6.41
CA ASP A 69 -7.66 19.84 6.03
C ASP A 69 -7.86 19.13 4.69
N ASP A 70 -6.89 19.24 3.77
CA ASP A 70 -6.94 18.58 2.46
C ASP A 70 -6.80 17.05 2.58
N TYR A 71 -6.30 16.52 3.70
CA TYR A 71 -6.02 15.08 3.84
C TYR A 71 -7.24 14.21 3.51
N TYR A 72 -8.42 14.62 3.93
CA TYR A 72 -9.68 13.89 3.70
C TYR A 72 -10.07 13.81 2.22
N ASP A 73 -9.74 14.83 1.43
CA ASP A 73 -10.11 14.90 0.01
C ASP A 73 -9.15 14.07 -0.88
N TYR A 74 -7.90 13.89 -0.42
CA TYR A 74 -6.86 13.21 -1.20
C TYR A 74 -6.56 11.78 -0.72
N ALA A 75 -6.86 11.45 0.53
CA ALA A 75 -6.71 10.10 1.06
C ALA A 75 -7.99 9.29 0.82
N MET A 76 -7.90 8.28 -0.07
CA MET A 76 -8.96 7.29 -0.26
C MET A 76 -8.67 6.02 0.54
N ILE A 77 -8.14 6.19 1.76
CA ILE A 77 -8.05 5.13 2.77
C ILE A 77 -9.18 5.39 3.75
N ASN A 78 -10.40 5.04 3.36
CA ASN A 78 -11.62 5.32 4.10
C ASN A 78 -12.53 4.07 4.15
N GLU A 79 -13.76 4.22 4.62
CA GLU A 79 -14.78 3.16 4.68
C GLU A 79 -15.15 2.59 3.31
N ALA A 80 -15.03 3.40 2.25
CA ALA A 80 -15.42 2.99 0.90
C ALA A 80 -14.29 2.28 0.16
N ARG A 81 -13.03 2.63 0.45
CA ARG A 81 -11.85 2.18 -0.30
C ARG A 81 -10.60 2.22 0.57
N TRP A 82 -9.72 1.23 0.42
CA TRP A 82 -8.35 1.30 0.92
C TRP A 82 -7.39 1.44 -0.25
N SER A 83 -7.06 2.68 -0.59
CA SER A 83 -6.04 3.02 -1.57
C SER A 83 -5.48 4.41 -1.26
N LYS A 84 -4.15 4.55 -1.24
CA LYS A 84 -3.50 5.82 -0.93
C LYS A 84 -3.18 6.53 -2.22
N PHE A 85 -3.95 7.57 -2.54
CA PHE A 85 -3.89 8.36 -3.78
C PHE A 85 -4.52 7.66 -4.99
N VAL A 86 -5.54 8.31 -5.56
CA VAL A 86 -6.11 7.93 -6.86
C VAL A 86 -5.30 8.53 -7.98
N ASP A 87 -4.85 7.66 -8.87
CA ASP A 87 -4.23 8.03 -10.13
C ASP A 87 -5.15 9.04 -10.84
N GLU A 88 -4.63 10.22 -11.13
CA GLU A 88 -5.33 11.10 -12.06
C GLU A 88 -5.27 10.38 -13.42
N ASP A 89 -6.42 10.15 -14.07
CA ASP A 89 -6.48 9.65 -15.46
C ASP A 89 -5.87 10.70 -16.39
N ILE A 90 -4.55 10.73 -16.41
CA ILE A 90 -3.77 11.73 -17.10
C ILE A 90 -2.81 11.02 -18.03
N SER A 91 -2.94 11.37 -19.32
CA SER A 91 -2.14 10.82 -20.40
C SER A 91 -0.63 10.80 -20.09
N LEU A 92 0.04 9.76 -20.60
CA LEU A 92 1.50 9.63 -20.58
C LEU A 92 2.19 10.91 -21.10
N LEU A 93 1.58 11.57 -22.09
CA LEU A 93 2.06 12.83 -22.66
C LEU A 93 2.13 13.93 -21.60
N TYR A 94 1.10 14.10 -20.78
CA TYR A 94 1.15 15.09 -19.71
C TYR A 94 2.18 14.72 -18.63
N ARG A 95 2.31 13.44 -18.26
CA ARG A 95 3.37 12.98 -17.33
C ARG A 95 4.76 13.32 -17.87
N PHE A 96 4.99 13.09 -19.16
CA PHE A 96 6.22 13.45 -19.85
C PHE A 96 6.46 14.97 -19.89
N LEU A 97 5.47 15.75 -20.32
CA LEU A 97 5.55 17.22 -20.37
C LEU A 97 5.81 17.82 -18.98
N ARG A 98 5.18 17.25 -17.95
CA ARG A 98 5.37 17.62 -16.55
C ARG A 98 6.78 17.33 -16.07
N PHE A 99 7.32 16.14 -16.34
CA PHE A 99 8.69 15.80 -15.97
C PHE A 99 9.67 16.84 -16.55
N TRP A 100 9.54 17.13 -17.85
CA TRP A 100 10.37 18.13 -18.50
C TRP A 100 10.13 19.54 -17.99
N PHE A 101 8.89 19.90 -17.65
CA PHE A 101 8.57 21.18 -17.01
C PHE A 101 9.33 21.34 -15.68
N VAL A 102 9.37 20.31 -14.83
CA VAL A 102 10.10 20.34 -13.55
C VAL A 102 11.61 20.41 -13.79
N VAL A 103 12.15 19.57 -14.69
CA VAL A 103 13.57 19.61 -15.05
C VAL A 103 13.98 21.00 -15.53
N ILE A 104 13.19 21.62 -16.40
CA ILE A 104 13.47 22.95 -16.94
C ILE A 104 13.34 24.02 -15.85
N SER A 105 12.20 24.08 -15.17
CA SER A 105 11.91 25.13 -14.18
C SER A 105 12.82 25.05 -12.95
N HIS A 106 13.06 23.86 -12.39
CA HIS A 106 13.84 23.70 -11.16
C HIS A 106 15.33 23.54 -11.44
N GLY A 107 15.70 22.81 -12.50
CA GLY A 107 17.09 22.57 -12.87
C GLY A 107 17.80 23.83 -13.36
N PHE A 108 17.14 24.68 -14.14
CA PHE A 108 17.74 25.90 -14.70
C PHE A 108 17.34 27.20 -13.97
N SER A 109 16.58 27.12 -12.89
CA SER A 109 16.29 28.28 -12.05
C SER A 109 17.57 28.83 -11.41
N PHE A 110 17.63 30.16 -11.27
CA PHE A 110 18.66 30.84 -10.47
C PHE A 110 18.46 30.57 -8.97
N ILE A 111 17.22 30.46 -8.51
CA ILE A 111 16.94 30.18 -7.10
C ILE A 111 16.89 28.66 -6.92
N GLY A 112 17.79 28.13 -6.09
CA GLY A 112 17.83 26.71 -5.69
C GLY A 112 18.03 25.71 -6.84
N GLY A 113 18.57 26.16 -7.98
CA GLY A 113 18.85 25.36 -9.17
C GLY A 113 20.23 25.67 -9.76
N GLY A 114 20.52 25.11 -10.94
CA GLY A 114 21.80 25.24 -11.65
C GLY A 114 21.91 26.43 -12.60
N GLY A 115 20.93 27.36 -12.62
CA GLY A 115 20.89 28.47 -13.59
C GLY A 115 22.14 29.35 -13.58
N TYR A 116 22.73 29.60 -12.40
CA TYR A 116 23.98 30.38 -12.28
C TYR A 116 25.16 29.69 -12.96
N PHE A 117 25.26 28.37 -12.85
CA PHE A 117 26.34 27.60 -13.47
C PHE A 117 26.23 27.63 -15.00
N VAL A 118 25.02 27.42 -15.53
CA VAL A 118 24.77 27.45 -16.99
C VAL A 118 25.00 28.85 -17.55
N PHE A 119 24.58 29.89 -16.85
CA PHE A 119 24.85 31.27 -17.24
C PHE A 119 26.35 31.60 -17.22
N ALA A 120 27.09 31.18 -16.17
CA ALA A 120 28.53 31.38 -16.09
C ALA A 120 29.27 30.70 -17.25
N LEU A 121 28.89 29.46 -17.60
CA LEU A 121 29.43 28.77 -18.77
C LEU A 121 29.16 29.54 -20.05
N ALA A 122 27.93 30.05 -20.24
CA ALA A 122 27.58 30.83 -21.42
C ALA A 122 28.43 32.10 -21.56
N VAL A 123 28.65 32.82 -20.45
CA VAL A 123 29.54 34.00 -20.42
C VAL A 123 30.97 33.61 -20.76
N ILE A 124 31.50 32.54 -20.17
CA ILE A 124 32.87 32.07 -20.45
C ILE A 124 33.01 31.69 -21.92
N THR A 125 32.08 30.93 -22.49
CA THR A 125 32.09 30.55 -23.90
C THR A 125 32.05 31.78 -24.82
N SER A 126 31.21 32.78 -24.51
CA SER A 126 31.18 34.03 -25.26
C SER A 126 32.49 34.81 -25.16
N VAL A 127 33.10 34.90 -23.99
CA VAL A 127 34.40 35.58 -23.79
C VAL A 127 35.50 34.86 -24.57
N VAL A 128 35.58 33.53 -24.49
CA VAL A 128 36.53 32.73 -25.28
C VAL A 128 36.31 32.93 -26.77
N GLY A 129 35.05 32.95 -27.22
CA GLY A 129 34.69 33.23 -28.60
C GLY A 129 35.18 34.61 -29.08
N VAL A 130 34.98 35.66 -28.27
CA VAL A 130 35.48 37.01 -28.56
C VAL A 130 37.02 37.03 -28.61
N ILE A 131 37.69 36.39 -27.64
CA ILE A 131 39.16 36.29 -27.61
C ILE A 131 39.66 35.59 -28.88
N ALA A 132 39.04 34.48 -29.28
CA ALA A 132 39.42 33.76 -30.49
C ALA A 132 39.32 34.64 -31.76
N GLN A 133 38.32 35.52 -31.84
CA GLN A 133 38.18 36.46 -32.97
C GLN A 133 39.34 37.45 -33.05
N PHE A 134 39.90 37.91 -31.93
CA PHE A 134 41.08 38.79 -31.93
C PHE A 134 42.32 38.14 -32.56
N PHE A 135 42.40 36.81 -32.60
CA PHE A 135 43.50 36.05 -33.21
C PHE A 135 43.17 35.53 -34.61
N SER A 136 41.99 35.83 -35.15
CA SER A 136 41.58 35.38 -36.47
C SER A 136 42.05 36.33 -37.58
N ALA A 137 42.36 35.78 -38.76
CA ALA A 137 42.81 36.56 -39.91
C ALA A 137 41.69 37.40 -40.56
N THR A 138 40.43 36.98 -40.38
CA THR A 138 39.22 37.69 -40.81
C THR A 138 38.22 37.69 -39.66
N PRO A 139 38.32 38.65 -38.72
CA PRO A 139 37.45 38.68 -37.56
C PRO A 139 36.00 38.94 -37.95
N GLU A 140 35.14 38.04 -37.53
CA GLU A 140 33.69 38.19 -37.63
C GLU A 140 33.12 38.20 -36.22
N TYR A 141 32.29 39.20 -35.93
CA TYR A 141 31.59 39.31 -34.65
C TYR A 141 30.11 38.97 -34.87
N PRO A 142 29.76 37.68 -35.07
CA PRO A 142 28.38 37.30 -35.24
C PRO A 142 27.60 37.75 -34.01
N PRO A 143 26.42 38.39 -34.20
CA PRO A 143 25.60 38.90 -33.10
C PRO A 143 25.34 37.85 -32.02
N LEU A 144 25.31 36.58 -32.42
CA LEU A 144 25.14 35.41 -31.56
C LEU A 144 26.13 35.38 -30.39
N ILE A 145 27.40 35.79 -30.55
CA ILE A 145 28.40 35.74 -29.47
C ILE A 145 28.01 36.65 -28.31
N LEU A 146 27.42 37.81 -28.61
CA LEU A 146 26.98 38.78 -27.60
C LEU A 146 25.56 38.49 -27.08
N THR A 147 24.69 37.96 -27.93
CA THR A 147 23.30 37.64 -27.54
C THR A 147 23.16 36.31 -26.81
N PHE A 148 24.13 35.40 -26.92
CA PHE A 148 24.07 34.07 -26.31
C PHE A 148 23.95 34.10 -24.77
N PRO A 149 24.76 34.86 -24.01
CA PRO A 149 24.60 34.94 -22.56
C PRO A 149 23.27 35.59 -22.16
N LEU A 150 22.80 36.58 -22.92
CA LEU A 150 21.50 37.23 -22.70
C LEU A 150 20.34 36.25 -22.90
N GLY A 151 20.42 35.40 -23.94
CA GLY A 151 19.44 34.33 -24.18
C GLY A 151 19.42 33.31 -23.04
N VAL A 152 20.59 32.88 -22.56
CA VAL A 152 20.70 31.95 -21.43
C VAL A 152 20.19 32.58 -20.13
N ALA A 153 20.48 33.86 -19.88
CA ALA A 153 19.95 34.59 -18.73
C ALA A 153 18.41 34.71 -18.79
N ALA A 154 17.85 35.03 -19.96
CA ALA A 154 16.41 35.09 -20.16
C ALA A 154 15.74 33.73 -19.94
N PHE A 155 16.33 32.64 -20.44
CA PHE A 155 15.85 31.28 -20.23
C PHE A 155 15.87 30.88 -18.76
N CYS A 156 17.00 31.06 -18.07
CA CYS A 156 17.11 30.76 -16.64
C CYS A 156 16.21 31.65 -15.78
N GLY A 157 16.02 32.91 -16.19
CA GLY A 157 15.07 33.85 -15.59
C GLY A 157 13.62 33.37 -15.73
N ALA A 158 13.22 32.94 -16.93
CA ALA A 158 11.91 32.35 -17.17
C ALA A 158 11.70 31.07 -16.36
N ALA A 159 12.70 30.18 -16.29
CA ALA A 159 12.67 28.99 -15.45
C ALA A 159 12.47 29.34 -13.96
N THR A 160 13.14 30.39 -13.48
CA THR A 160 12.99 30.89 -12.09
C THR A 160 11.58 31.42 -11.83
N ILE A 161 10.99 32.14 -12.79
CA ILE A 161 9.60 32.62 -12.69
C ILE A 161 8.63 31.44 -12.67
N LEU A 162 8.79 30.47 -13.59
CA LEU A 162 7.97 29.27 -13.63
C LEU A 162 8.06 28.46 -12.34
N ARG A 163 9.25 28.32 -11.75
CA ARG A 163 9.44 27.71 -10.43
C ARG A 163 8.70 28.48 -9.34
N ARG A 164 8.82 29.81 -9.29
CA ARG A 164 8.08 30.63 -8.31
C ARG A 164 6.58 30.54 -8.47
N LEU A 165 6.08 30.51 -9.71
CA LEU A 165 4.65 30.32 -9.98
C LEU A 165 4.21 28.92 -9.56
N TYR A 166 5.01 27.90 -9.83
CA TYR A 166 4.79 26.52 -9.38
C TYR A 166 4.73 26.41 -7.85
N GLU A 167 5.67 27.04 -7.14
CA GLU A 167 5.71 27.07 -5.67
C GLU A 167 4.55 27.90 -5.08
N LYS A 168 4.23 29.06 -5.69
CA LYS A 168 3.19 29.98 -5.21
C LYS A 168 1.77 29.46 -5.40
N TYR A 169 1.48 28.89 -6.58
CA TYR A 169 0.16 28.34 -6.88
C TYR A 169 0.04 26.88 -6.47
N SER A 170 1.03 26.36 -5.73
CA SER A 170 1.06 25.00 -5.21
C SER A 170 0.51 24.02 -6.23
N ILE A 171 1.15 23.94 -7.40
CA ILE A 171 0.88 22.88 -8.37
C ILE A 171 1.49 21.59 -7.78
N ARG A 172 1.00 21.21 -6.59
CA ARG A 172 1.39 20.07 -5.79
C ARG A 172 0.64 18.89 -6.36
N PHE A 173 1.24 18.25 -7.35
CA PHE A 173 0.74 16.97 -7.82
C PHE A 173 1.64 15.87 -7.27
N TYR A 174 1.29 15.35 -6.10
CA TYR A 174 1.64 13.97 -5.78
C TYR A 174 0.75 13.03 -6.62
N LYS A 175 0.81 11.73 -6.33
CA LYS A 175 -0.01 10.63 -6.87
C LYS A 175 0.68 9.74 -7.91
N SER A 176 1.72 9.05 -7.45
CA SER A 176 1.72 7.58 -7.61
C SER A 176 0.94 7.03 -6.41
N ASN A 177 0.22 5.92 -6.60
CA ASN A 177 -0.41 5.21 -5.51
C ASN A 177 0.70 4.74 -4.55
N LYS A 178 0.74 5.31 -3.33
CA LYS A 178 1.81 4.96 -2.37
C LYS A 178 1.59 3.57 -1.77
N ASN A 179 0.47 2.90 -2.07
CA ASN A 179 0.15 1.57 -1.58
C ASN A 179 -0.12 0.54 -2.70
N TRP A 180 0.59 -0.60 -2.61
CA TRP A 180 0.12 -1.94 -3.03
C TRP A 180 -0.01 -2.24 -4.53
N SER A 181 0.90 -1.71 -5.36
CA SER A 181 0.86 -1.70 -6.84
C SER A 181 -0.10 -0.64 -7.38
N ASP A 182 0.26 -0.01 -8.50
CA ASP A 182 -0.31 1.26 -8.97
C ASP A 182 -1.84 1.22 -9.22
N ASP A 183 -2.51 0.06 -9.18
CA ASP A 183 -3.84 -0.15 -9.76
C ASP A 183 -4.87 -0.92 -8.90
N ILE A 184 -4.65 -1.16 -7.59
CA ILE A 184 -5.56 -2.00 -6.77
C ILE A 184 -6.23 -1.21 -5.63
N ALA A 185 -7.52 -1.47 -5.40
CA ALA A 185 -8.32 -0.83 -4.37
C ALA A 185 -9.30 -1.79 -3.68
N PHE A 186 -9.20 -1.92 -2.35
CA PHE A 186 -10.08 -2.76 -1.53
C PHE A 186 -11.29 -1.96 -1.05
N CYS A 187 -12.47 -2.28 -1.56
CA CYS A 187 -13.68 -1.52 -1.28
C CYS A 187 -14.55 -2.25 -0.25
N ARG A 188 -14.46 -1.81 1.02
CA ARG A 188 -15.19 -2.45 2.14
C ARG A 188 -16.70 -2.35 1.97
N CYS A 189 -17.24 -1.17 1.62
CA CYS A 189 -18.69 -0.99 1.42
C CYS A 189 -19.30 -1.94 0.37
N THR A 190 -18.52 -2.35 -0.64
CA THR A 190 -19.00 -3.23 -1.71
C THR A 190 -18.52 -4.66 -1.58
N GLY A 191 -17.51 -4.95 -0.74
CA GLY A 191 -16.85 -6.25 -0.67
C GLY A 191 -15.98 -6.60 -1.90
N MET A 192 -15.69 -5.60 -2.75
CA MET A 192 -15.01 -5.81 -4.03
C MET A 192 -13.56 -5.33 -3.98
N VAL A 193 -12.68 -6.03 -4.68
CA VAL A 193 -11.31 -5.64 -4.99
C VAL A 193 -11.29 -5.14 -6.43
N LYS A 194 -11.06 -3.84 -6.61
CA LYS A 194 -10.95 -3.22 -7.93
C LYS A 194 -9.49 -3.25 -8.36
N SER A 195 -9.25 -3.72 -9.56
CA SER A 195 -7.92 -3.77 -10.19
C SER A 195 -8.00 -3.23 -11.62
N PHE A 196 -6.85 -2.95 -12.24
CA PHE A 196 -6.78 -2.69 -13.69
C PHE A 196 -7.36 -3.81 -14.57
N ARG A 197 -7.48 -5.04 -14.03
CA ARG A 197 -8.02 -6.21 -14.75
C ARG A 197 -9.53 -6.40 -14.58
N GLY A 198 -10.16 -5.65 -13.68
CA GLY A 198 -11.58 -5.80 -13.36
C GLY A 198 -11.85 -5.73 -11.86
N GLU A 199 -13.11 -5.98 -11.52
CA GLU A 199 -13.61 -5.99 -10.14
C GLU A 199 -13.90 -7.44 -9.72
N PHE A 200 -13.29 -7.86 -8.61
CA PHE A 200 -13.37 -9.24 -8.11
C PHE A 200 -13.86 -9.24 -6.66
N PRO A 201 -14.72 -10.18 -6.24
CA PRO A 201 -15.11 -10.29 -4.84
C PRO A 201 -13.91 -10.62 -3.93
N PHE A 202 -13.86 -10.02 -2.73
CA PHE A 202 -12.73 -10.21 -1.82
C PHE A 202 -12.52 -11.65 -1.37
N TYR A 203 -13.61 -12.42 -1.19
CA TYR A 203 -13.56 -13.83 -0.78
C TYR A 203 -12.95 -14.78 -1.82
N GLU A 204 -12.68 -14.31 -3.05
CA GLU A 204 -12.02 -15.08 -4.11
C GLU A 204 -10.50 -14.99 -4.03
N PHE A 205 -9.95 -14.22 -3.10
CA PHE A 205 -8.51 -14.08 -2.92
C PHE A 205 -7.98 -15.04 -1.85
N ASP A 206 -6.75 -15.50 -2.00
CA ASP A 206 -6.06 -16.35 -1.03
C ASP A 206 -4.74 -15.71 -0.64
N ALA A 207 -4.45 -15.69 0.66
CA ALA A 207 -3.23 -15.13 1.21
C ALA A 207 -2.16 -16.19 1.43
N PHE A 208 -0.99 -15.98 0.84
CA PHE A 208 0.17 -16.85 0.91
C PHE A 208 1.36 -16.10 1.49
N ILE A 209 2.18 -16.79 2.26
CA ILE A 209 3.51 -16.33 2.64
C ILE A 209 4.46 -16.76 1.53
N GLU A 210 5.00 -15.82 0.77
CA GLU A 210 6.00 -16.07 -0.26
C GLU A 210 7.39 -15.67 0.24
N MET A 211 8.38 -16.49 -0.04
CA MET A 211 9.76 -16.20 0.26
C MET A 211 10.43 -15.44 -0.89
N ARG A 212 11.07 -14.32 -0.56
CA ARG A 212 11.79 -13.46 -1.50
C ARG A 212 13.25 -13.30 -1.11
N ALA A 213 14.08 -13.03 -2.11
CA ALA A 213 15.45 -12.62 -1.91
C ALA A 213 15.63 -11.21 -2.48
N ASP A 214 16.27 -10.33 -1.72
CA ASP A 214 16.68 -9.02 -2.23
C ASP A 214 17.89 -9.16 -3.17
N MET A 215 18.23 -8.07 -3.88
CA MET A 215 19.40 -8.04 -4.77
C MET A 215 20.74 -8.22 -4.03
N LYS A 216 20.75 -8.11 -2.69
CA LYS A 216 21.91 -8.33 -1.82
C LYS A 216 21.97 -9.77 -1.29
N GLY A 217 21.02 -10.63 -1.64
CA GLY A 217 20.91 -12.01 -1.20
C GLY A 217 20.25 -12.21 0.17
N ASN A 218 19.74 -11.15 0.81
CA ASN A 218 18.96 -11.30 2.04
C ASN A 218 17.60 -11.89 1.70
N GLN A 219 17.22 -12.93 2.44
CA GLN A 219 15.94 -13.57 2.29
C GLN A 219 14.94 -12.99 3.28
N PHE A 220 13.72 -12.73 2.83
CA PHE A 220 12.64 -12.22 3.66
C PHE A 220 11.30 -12.82 3.22
N HIS A 221 10.35 -12.84 4.14
CA HIS A 221 8.98 -13.29 3.84
C HIS A 221 8.13 -12.10 3.42
N SER A 222 7.23 -12.33 2.46
CA SER A 222 6.29 -11.34 1.95
C SER A 222 4.89 -11.94 1.92
N LEU A 223 3.88 -11.11 2.13
CA LEU A 223 2.49 -11.53 2.08
C LEU A 223 2.03 -11.32 0.65
N LYS A 224 1.72 -12.42 -0.02
CA LYS A 224 1.23 -12.45 -1.38
C LYS A 224 -0.22 -12.87 -1.39
N VAL A 225 -1.10 -12.01 -1.86
CA VAL A 225 -2.52 -12.33 -1.97
C VAL A 225 -2.85 -12.52 -3.45
N ARG A 226 -3.44 -13.66 -3.77
CA ARG A 226 -3.61 -14.17 -5.13
C ARG A 226 -5.06 -14.50 -5.38
N HIS A 227 -5.57 -14.09 -6.54
CA HIS A 227 -6.90 -14.46 -6.97
C HIS A 227 -6.98 -15.96 -7.27
N ARG A 228 -7.96 -16.65 -6.66
CA ARG A 228 -8.10 -18.12 -6.70
C ARG A 228 -8.49 -18.63 -8.08
N TYR A 229 -9.17 -17.82 -8.89
CA TYR A 229 -9.63 -18.19 -10.22
C TYR A 229 -8.84 -17.46 -11.32
N PRO A 230 -7.64 -17.98 -11.69
CA PRO A 230 -6.83 -17.40 -12.77
C PRO A 230 -7.59 -17.17 -14.07
N GLN A 231 -8.60 -18.00 -14.38
CA GLN A 231 -9.41 -17.89 -15.60
C GLN A 231 -10.13 -16.55 -15.73
N HIS A 232 -10.47 -15.91 -14.61
CA HIS A 232 -11.16 -14.62 -14.57
C HIS A 232 -10.20 -13.44 -14.42
N SER A 233 -8.95 -13.68 -14.01
CA SER A 233 -7.99 -12.64 -13.63
C SER A 233 -6.63 -12.76 -14.34
N LYS A 234 -6.57 -13.53 -15.43
CA LYS A 234 -5.33 -13.93 -16.10
C LYS A 234 -4.62 -12.71 -16.68
N ASP A 235 -3.32 -12.63 -16.46
CA ASP A 235 -2.48 -11.68 -17.21
C ASP A 235 -2.41 -12.10 -18.67
N GLU A 236 -2.71 -11.19 -19.59
CA GLU A 236 -2.59 -11.42 -21.03
C GLU A 236 -1.15 -11.74 -21.47
N ARG A 237 -0.13 -11.25 -20.73
CA ARG A 237 1.28 -11.36 -21.12
C ARG A 237 1.97 -12.61 -20.59
N ASN A 238 1.77 -12.95 -19.32
CA ASN A 238 2.46 -14.05 -18.65
C ASN A 238 1.54 -15.21 -18.24
N GLY A 239 0.22 -15.02 -18.34
CA GLY A 239 -0.76 -16.04 -18.04
C GLY A 239 -0.95 -16.37 -16.55
N LEU A 240 -0.36 -15.58 -15.65
CA LEU A 240 -0.47 -15.78 -14.20
C LEU A 240 -1.78 -15.17 -13.64
N PRO A 241 -2.29 -15.69 -12.51
CA PRO A 241 -3.40 -15.06 -11.80
C PRO A 241 -3.05 -13.64 -11.34
N LEU A 242 -4.07 -12.86 -10.99
CA LEU A 242 -3.87 -11.57 -10.34
C LEU A 242 -3.31 -11.81 -8.94
N ASP A 243 -2.11 -11.32 -8.67
CA ASP A 243 -1.47 -11.36 -7.37
C ASP A 243 -0.95 -9.97 -6.96
N PHE A 244 -0.83 -9.76 -5.65
CA PHE A 244 -0.33 -8.52 -5.08
C PHE A 244 0.42 -8.79 -3.78
N ASP A 245 1.42 -7.95 -3.55
CA ASP A 245 2.31 -8.06 -2.40
C ASP A 245 2.01 -6.97 -1.38
N PHE A 246 1.91 -7.37 -0.12
CA PHE A 246 1.82 -6.43 0.99
C PHE A 246 3.17 -6.23 1.66
N PRO A 247 3.60 -4.97 1.85
CA PRO A 247 4.74 -4.67 2.67
C PRO A 247 4.38 -4.95 4.13
N ALA A 248 5.10 -5.88 4.74
CA ALA A 248 5.19 -6.03 6.19
C ALA A 248 6.66 -6.18 6.58
N ASP A 249 6.93 -6.19 7.87
CA ASP A 249 8.25 -6.20 8.49
C ASP A 249 9.04 -7.53 8.30
N GLY A 250 8.72 -8.30 7.25
CA GLY A 250 9.39 -9.55 6.88
C GLY A 250 9.19 -10.73 7.84
N SER A 251 8.70 -10.50 9.06
CA SER A 251 8.41 -11.56 10.04
C SER A 251 7.05 -12.21 9.77
N ILE A 252 6.98 -13.54 9.96
CA ILE A 252 5.76 -14.32 9.68
C ILE A 252 4.59 -13.82 10.54
N ALA A 253 4.79 -13.59 11.84
CA ALA A 253 3.77 -13.05 12.73
C ALA A 253 3.18 -11.72 12.22
N GLN A 254 4.01 -10.83 11.67
CA GLN A 254 3.56 -9.57 11.09
C GLN A 254 2.77 -9.78 9.78
N LEU A 255 3.08 -10.81 9.00
CA LEU A 255 2.29 -11.19 7.81
C LEU A 255 0.92 -11.76 8.20
N TYR A 256 0.85 -12.55 9.27
CA TYR A 256 -0.41 -13.01 9.85
C TYR A 256 -1.25 -11.83 10.37
N ALA A 257 -0.64 -10.90 11.10
CA ALA A 257 -1.29 -9.69 11.58
C ALA A 257 -1.78 -8.81 10.42
N MET A 258 -1.00 -8.71 9.34
CA MET A 258 -1.40 -7.99 8.13
C MET A 258 -2.67 -8.58 7.51
N TRP A 259 -2.69 -9.90 7.30
CA TRP A 259 -3.85 -10.57 6.73
C TRP A 259 -5.08 -10.47 7.65
N ASP A 260 -4.88 -10.60 8.96
CA ASP A 260 -5.93 -10.39 9.97
C ASP A 260 -6.50 -8.98 9.92
N MET A 261 -5.64 -7.96 9.84
CA MET A 261 -6.03 -6.55 9.73
C MET A 261 -6.78 -6.27 8.43
N LEU A 262 -6.31 -6.79 7.28
CA LEU A 262 -7.00 -6.64 6.00
C LEU A 262 -8.36 -7.33 6.00
N GLY A 263 -8.44 -8.54 6.58
CA GLY A 263 -9.68 -9.27 6.76
C GLY A 263 -10.69 -8.48 7.59
N ARG A 264 -10.28 -7.96 8.75
CA ARG A 264 -11.12 -7.08 9.59
C ARG A 264 -11.52 -5.78 8.89
N TYR A 265 -10.62 -5.21 8.09
CA TYR A 265 -10.95 -4.05 7.28
C TYR A 265 -12.00 -4.36 6.20
N MET A 266 -12.00 -5.54 5.59
CA MET A 266 -13.00 -5.90 4.58
C MET A 266 -14.30 -6.43 5.18
N ASP A 267 -14.25 -7.04 6.36
CA ASP A 267 -15.41 -7.62 7.03
C ASP A 267 -16.29 -6.54 7.68
N VAL A 268 -17.49 -6.34 7.14
CA VAL A 268 -18.44 -5.33 7.64
C VAL A 268 -19.05 -5.70 9.00
N SER A 269 -18.90 -6.94 9.47
CA SER A 269 -19.31 -7.35 10.83
C SER A 269 -18.34 -6.86 11.92
N GLN A 270 -17.09 -6.55 11.53
CA GLN A 270 -16.03 -6.09 12.44
C GLN A 270 -15.88 -4.56 12.34
N PRO A 271 -15.51 -3.86 13.43
CA PRO A 271 -15.13 -2.46 13.32
C PRO A 271 -13.83 -2.31 12.50
N LEU A 272 -13.65 -1.16 11.87
CA LEU A 272 -12.41 -0.79 11.20
C LEU A 272 -11.21 -0.98 12.14
N PRO A 273 -10.08 -1.49 11.65
CA PRO A 273 -8.84 -1.57 12.44
C PRO A 273 -8.49 -0.23 13.09
N ASP A 274 -8.21 -0.25 14.39
CA ASP A 274 -7.80 0.96 15.13
C ASP A 274 -6.33 1.27 14.88
N ILE A 275 -6.08 1.91 13.73
CA ILE A 275 -4.75 2.36 13.29
C ILE A 275 -4.80 3.86 12.95
N PRO A 276 -3.67 4.58 13.00
CA PRO A 276 -3.59 6.00 12.69
C PRO A 276 -4.24 6.36 11.35
N ARG A 277 -4.01 5.53 10.30
CA ARG A 277 -4.56 5.74 8.95
C ARG A 277 -6.07 5.81 8.88
N LEU A 278 -6.77 5.05 9.72
CA LEU A 278 -8.23 4.94 9.69
C LEU A 278 -8.92 5.82 10.72
N GLU A 279 -8.19 6.33 11.73
CA GLU A 279 -8.73 7.21 12.77
C GLU A 279 -9.64 8.33 12.22
N PRO A 280 -9.24 9.07 11.16
CA PRO A 280 -10.05 10.17 10.65
C PRO A 280 -11.39 9.73 10.05
N PHE A 281 -11.51 8.47 9.63
CA PHE A 281 -12.66 7.94 8.88
C PHE A 281 -13.56 7.03 9.71
N ARG A 282 -13.18 6.68 10.95
CA ARG A 282 -13.94 5.77 11.82
C ARG A 282 -15.40 6.16 12.02
N HIS A 283 -15.69 7.45 12.04
CA HIS A 283 -17.04 7.99 12.24
C HIS A 283 -17.95 7.87 11.00
N LEU A 284 -17.38 7.58 9.82
CA LEU A 284 -18.10 7.43 8.56
C LEU A 284 -18.58 5.99 8.32
N ASP A 285 -17.87 5.00 8.87
CA ASP A 285 -18.25 3.58 8.76
C ASP A 285 -19.36 3.22 9.77
N PRO A 286 -20.53 2.72 9.33
CA PRO A 286 -21.66 2.42 10.22
C PRO A 286 -21.33 1.47 11.37
N THR A 287 -20.66 0.34 11.08
CA THR A 287 -20.29 -0.65 12.11
C THR A 287 -19.31 -0.06 13.12
N THR A 288 -18.29 0.67 12.63
CA THR A 288 -17.29 1.29 13.49
C THR A 288 -17.88 2.40 14.34
N LYS A 289 -18.75 3.23 13.76
CA LYS A 289 -19.47 4.28 14.50
C LYS A 289 -20.28 3.69 15.64
N ALA A 290 -21.08 2.64 15.39
CA ALA A 290 -21.85 1.97 16.42
C ALA A 290 -20.94 1.35 17.51
N PHE A 291 -19.80 0.78 17.12
CA PHE A 291 -18.81 0.22 18.05
C PHE A 291 -18.14 1.28 18.93
N ASP A 292 -17.78 2.44 18.34
CA ASP A 292 -17.15 3.55 19.04
C ASP A 292 -18.15 4.28 19.95
N GLU A 293 -19.39 4.51 19.50
CA GLU A 293 -20.49 5.09 20.31
C GLU A 293 -20.87 4.18 21.50
N ALA A 294 -20.75 2.86 21.34
CA ALA A 294 -20.92 1.90 22.43
C ALA A 294 -19.75 1.89 23.44
N GLY A 295 -18.71 2.71 23.24
CA GLY A 295 -17.56 2.82 24.14
C GLY A 295 -16.61 1.62 24.08
N LYS A 296 -16.72 0.76 23.07
CA LYS A 296 -15.93 -0.49 22.97
C LYS A 296 -14.51 -0.29 22.44
N ARG A 297 -14.19 0.87 21.86
CA ARG A 297 -12.85 1.21 21.34
C ARG A 297 -11.76 1.17 22.41
N GLY A 298 -12.08 1.51 23.66
CA GLY A 298 -11.10 1.59 24.75
C GLY A 298 -10.06 2.70 24.60
N ARG A 299 -10.12 3.51 23.54
CA ARG A 299 -9.24 4.66 23.27
C ARG A 299 -10.07 5.90 22.89
N PRO A 300 -9.60 7.13 23.19
CA PRO A 300 -10.23 8.36 22.73
C PRO A 300 -10.34 8.44 21.20
N ALA A 301 -11.31 9.23 20.72
CA ALA A 301 -11.56 9.41 19.27
C ALA A 301 -10.31 9.84 18.48
N THR A 302 -9.46 10.66 19.11
CA THR A 302 -8.28 11.32 18.52
C THR A 302 -6.96 10.79 19.07
N TYR A 303 -6.96 9.55 19.58
CA TYR A 303 -5.82 8.93 20.23
C TYR A 303 -4.54 8.99 19.39
N TRP A 304 -4.60 8.57 18.13
CA TRP A 304 -3.43 8.51 17.26
C TRP A 304 -2.91 9.89 16.93
N ARG A 305 -3.79 10.81 16.53
CA ARG A 305 -3.43 12.22 16.31
C ARG A 305 -2.73 12.83 17.52
N ASP A 306 -3.28 12.60 18.71
CA ASP A 306 -2.77 13.20 19.94
C ASP A 306 -1.47 12.53 20.43
N LEU A 307 -1.31 11.22 20.21
CA LEU A 307 -0.08 10.46 20.46
C LEU A 307 1.06 11.03 19.62
N TYR A 308 0.88 11.10 18.30
CA TYR A 308 1.94 11.57 17.40
C TYR A 308 2.23 13.07 17.53
N ALA A 309 1.27 13.88 17.96
CA ALA A 309 1.50 15.30 18.23
C ALA A 309 2.40 15.56 19.45
N LYS A 310 2.52 14.59 20.38
CA LYS A 310 3.22 14.76 21.66
C LYS A 310 4.43 13.85 21.82
N ALA A 311 4.38 12.65 21.23
CA ALA A 311 5.39 11.62 21.44
C ALA A 311 6.72 11.99 20.76
N SER A 312 7.81 11.67 21.45
CA SER A 312 9.16 11.78 20.86
C SER A 312 9.46 10.59 19.93
N GLU A 313 10.41 10.74 18.99
CA GLU A 313 10.84 9.63 18.13
C GLU A 313 11.28 8.39 18.94
N LYS A 314 11.94 8.61 20.08
CA LYS A 314 12.41 7.54 20.97
C LYS A 314 11.24 6.78 21.60
N GLU A 315 10.20 7.49 22.02
CA GLU A 315 8.98 6.92 22.59
C GLU A 315 8.20 6.12 21.55
N LEU A 316 8.02 6.67 20.33
CA LEU A 316 7.39 5.94 19.23
C LEU A 316 8.17 4.68 18.86
N LYS A 317 9.50 4.73 18.88
CA LYS A 317 10.34 3.54 18.65
C LYS A 317 10.15 2.48 19.75
N GLN A 318 10.02 2.91 21.00
CA GLN A 318 9.76 1.99 22.11
C GLN A 318 8.37 1.35 21.98
N LEU A 319 7.33 2.13 21.73
CA LEU A 319 5.97 1.63 21.51
C LEU A 319 5.89 0.63 20.35
N ARG A 320 6.63 0.86 19.27
CA ARG A 320 6.76 -0.10 18.16
C ARG A 320 7.35 -1.43 18.60
N GLU A 321 8.42 -1.39 19.38
CA GLU A 321 9.09 -2.60 19.84
C GLU A 321 8.22 -3.38 20.82
N GLU A 322 7.56 -2.68 21.75
CA GLU A 322 6.58 -3.28 22.67
C GLU A 322 5.43 -3.93 21.90
N HIS A 323 4.88 -3.24 20.89
CA HIS A 323 3.81 -3.79 20.05
C HIS A 323 4.28 -4.94 19.16
N ARG A 324 5.52 -4.89 18.66
CA ARG A 324 6.13 -6.01 17.93
C ARG A 324 6.16 -7.27 18.79
N GLN A 325 6.52 -7.16 20.07
CA GLN A 325 6.48 -8.30 20.99
C GLN A 325 5.05 -8.82 21.21
N VAL A 326 4.04 -7.94 21.23
CA VAL A 326 2.63 -8.34 21.30
C VAL A 326 2.22 -9.13 20.05
N VAL A 327 2.60 -8.66 18.87
CA VAL A 327 2.36 -9.37 17.61
C VAL A 327 3.08 -10.72 17.62
N ASP A 328 4.36 -10.76 17.99
CA ASP A 328 5.15 -12.00 17.98
C ASP A 328 4.69 -13.01 19.06
N ALA A 329 4.04 -12.57 20.13
CA ALA A 329 3.50 -13.45 21.17
C ALA A 329 2.10 -13.99 20.85
N ALA A 330 1.41 -13.45 19.85
CA ALA A 330 0.03 -13.81 19.56
C ALA A 330 -0.09 -15.22 18.93
N PRO A 331 -1.20 -15.94 19.20
CA PRO A 331 -1.39 -17.32 18.72
C PRO A 331 -1.86 -17.35 17.26
N TRP A 332 -0.97 -16.99 16.32
CA TRP A 332 -1.32 -16.88 14.90
C TRP A 332 -1.60 -18.21 14.20
N GLY A 333 -0.90 -19.27 14.60
CA GLY A 333 -0.94 -20.59 13.98
C GLY A 333 -2.10 -21.45 14.47
N SER A 334 -2.38 -22.54 13.75
CA SER A 334 -3.42 -23.54 14.06
C SER A 334 -4.86 -23.01 14.14
N ARG A 335 -5.12 -21.77 13.70
CA ARG A 335 -6.46 -21.17 13.69
C ARG A 335 -7.33 -21.81 12.61
N PRO A 336 -8.59 -22.18 12.88
CA PRO A 336 -9.43 -22.78 11.86
C PRO A 336 -9.67 -21.84 10.67
N ASP A 337 -9.75 -22.41 9.47
CA ASP A 337 -9.96 -21.66 8.23
C ASP A 337 -11.42 -21.74 7.79
N LEU A 338 -12.16 -20.64 7.88
CA LEU A 338 -13.57 -20.60 7.49
C LEU A 338 -13.78 -20.84 5.99
N MET A 339 -12.77 -20.56 5.15
CA MET A 339 -12.89 -20.77 3.71
C MET A 339 -12.98 -22.26 3.34
N ALA A 340 -12.48 -23.14 4.20
CA ALA A 340 -12.57 -24.59 4.02
C ALA A 340 -14.03 -25.10 3.96
N GLN A 341 -14.96 -24.39 4.61
CA GLN A 341 -16.39 -24.72 4.61
C GLN A 341 -17.08 -24.28 3.32
N SER A 342 -16.53 -23.25 2.66
CA SER A 342 -17.15 -22.60 1.50
C SER A 342 -16.65 -23.15 0.16
N VAL A 343 -15.44 -23.71 0.14
CA VAL A 343 -14.76 -24.14 -1.08
C VAL A 343 -14.45 -25.64 -1.01
N PRO A 344 -15.07 -26.48 -1.87
CA PRO A 344 -14.80 -27.92 -1.90
C PRO A 344 -13.34 -28.21 -2.26
N GLY A 345 -12.68 -29.12 -1.53
CA GLY A 345 -11.28 -29.50 -1.76
C GLY A 345 -10.28 -28.40 -1.39
N TYR A 346 -10.73 -27.33 -0.73
CA TYR A 346 -9.84 -26.26 -0.27
C TYR A 346 -8.82 -26.79 0.74
N GLY A 347 -9.24 -27.76 1.57
CA GLY A 347 -8.37 -28.54 2.45
C GLY A 347 -7.13 -29.10 1.76
N ASP A 348 -7.32 -29.74 0.62
CA ASP A 348 -6.25 -30.49 -0.05
C ASP A 348 -5.21 -29.57 -0.73
N SER A 349 -5.51 -28.27 -0.82
CA SER A 349 -4.61 -27.26 -1.37
C SER A 349 -3.72 -26.58 -0.32
N TYR A 350 -3.78 -27.00 0.95
CA TYR A 350 -2.93 -26.47 2.02
C TYR A 350 -1.45 -26.83 1.82
N THR A 351 -0.58 -25.82 1.82
CA THR A 351 0.79 -25.98 2.30
C THR A 351 0.74 -25.91 3.83
N ALA A 352 1.28 -26.92 4.51
CA ALA A 352 1.21 -27.03 5.96
C ALA A 352 1.82 -25.80 6.66
N GLU A 353 1.37 -25.49 7.87
CA GLU A 353 1.89 -24.35 8.64
C GLU A 353 3.13 -24.76 9.44
N PRO A 354 4.12 -23.90 9.66
CA PRO A 354 5.20 -24.21 10.59
C PRO A 354 4.66 -24.38 12.02
N GLU A 355 5.22 -25.32 12.79
CA GLU A 355 4.81 -25.63 14.18
C GLU A 355 4.89 -24.40 15.10
N ASP A 356 5.87 -23.51 14.87
CA ASP A 356 6.00 -22.24 15.57
C ASP A 356 6.09 -21.08 14.58
N VAL A 357 4.93 -20.54 14.21
CA VAL A 357 4.79 -19.36 13.35
C VAL A 357 5.54 -18.11 13.87
N ASN A 358 5.84 -18.07 15.17
CA ASN A 358 6.46 -16.93 15.85
C ASN A 358 7.99 -17.06 15.95
N ALA A 359 8.54 -18.28 15.94
CA ALA A 359 9.99 -18.52 15.92
C ALA A 359 10.66 -18.30 14.54
N TYR A 360 9.87 -18.15 13.47
CA TYR A 360 10.33 -18.27 12.08
C TYR A 360 10.87 -17.00 11.41
N GLY A 361 11.52 -16.12 12.19
CA GLY A 361 12.32 -15.03 11.62
C GLY A 361 13.47 -15.49 10.71
N ARG A 362 13.73 -16.80 10.59
CA ARG A 362 14.67 -17.44 9.67
C ARG A 362 13.99 -18.63 8.97
N PHE A 363 14.48 -18.95 7.78
CA PHE A 363 14.05 -20.04 6.89
C PHE A 363 13.69 -21.35 7.62
N PRO A 364 12.70 -22.12 7.13
CA PRO A 364 12.54 -23.51 7.54
C PRO A 364 13.82 -24.31 7.27
N ASN A 365 14.47 -24.81 8.30
CA ASN A 365 15.45 -25.87 8.14
C ASN A 365 14.69 -27.18 7.84
N LYS A 366 15.39 -28.16 7.25
CA LYS A 366 14.85 -29.53 7.05
C LYS A 366 14.36 -30.20 8.35
N SER A 367 14.73 -29.67 9.50
CA SER A 367 14.35 -30.13 10.84
C SER A 367 12.99 -29.64 11.30
N ASP A 368 12.46 -28.57 10.69
CA ASP A 368 11.33 -27.87 11.24
C ASP A 368 10.04 -28.57 10.83
N ARG A 369 9.18 -28.79 11.83
CA ARG A 369 7.95 -29.55 11.64
C ARG A 369 6.86 -28.61 11.16
N PHE A 370 6.09 -29.11 10.20
CA PHE A 370 4.87 -28.46 9.78
C PHE A 370 3.68 -29.22 10.37
N VAL A 371 2.66 -28.48 10.79
CA VAL A 371 1.47 -29.00 11.46
C VAL A 371 0.25 -28.70 10.59
N GLU A 372 -0.70 -29.65 10.59
CA GLU A 372 -2.00 -29.43 9.99
C GLU A 372 -2.86 -28.53 10.90
N ARG A 373 -3.58 -27.62 10.27
CA ARG A 373 -4.48 -26.69 10.95
C ARG A 373 -5.71 -27.44 11.47
N GLY A 374 -6.24 -27.03 12.63
CA GLY A 374 -7.46 -27.61 13.19
C GLY A 374 -8.69 -27.39 12.30
N GLU A 375 -9.61 -28.36 12.29
CA GLU A 375 -10.87 -28.26 11.54
C GLU A 375 -11.74 -27.09 12.04
N ALA A 376 -12.31 -26.32 11.11
CA ALA A 376 -13.31 -25.31 11.42
C ALA A 376 -14.62 -26.00 11.79
N LYS A 377 -14.88 -26.16 13.09
CA LYS A 377 -16.15 -26.68 13.60
C LYS A 377 -17.29 -25.77 13.17
N ASP A 378 -18.42 -26.36 12.79
CA ASP A 378 -19.63 -25.66 12.35
C ASP A 378 -20.00 -24.51 13.29
N ALA A 379 -20.06 -23.29 12.76
CA ALA A 379 -20.72 -22.17 13.42
C ALA A 379 -22.24 -22.40 13.35
N SER A 380 -22.75 -23.33 14.14
CA SER A 380 -24.19 -23.46 14.37
C SER A 380 -24.65 -22.33 15.31
N PRO A 381 -25.80 -21.67 15.03
CA PRO A 381 -26.28 -20.58 15.86
C PRO A 381 -26.64 -21.11 17.26
N GLN A 382 -25.95 -20.63 18.28
CA GLN A 382 -26.46 -20.67 19.65
C GLN A 382 -27.63 -19.70 19.76
N ASN A 383 -28.80 -20.13 19.30
CA ASN A 383 -30.09 -19.63 19.73
C ASN A 383 -31.04 -20.82 19.79
N ASN A 384 -30.97 -21.54 20.90
CA ASN A 384 -32.04 -22.41 21.33
C ASN A 384 -33.10 -21.47 21.96
N PRO A 385 -34.31 -21.31 21.39
CA PRO A 385 -35.39 -20.72 22.15
C PRO A 385 -35.80 -21.78 23.17
N ASP A 386 -35.54 -21.49 24.45
CA ASP A 386 -36.08 -22.29 25.53
C ASP A 386 -37.60 -22.37 25.37
N ASN A 387 -38.07 -23.60 25.17
CA ASN A 387 -39.43 -23.98 25.53
C ASN A 387 -39.54 -23.81 27.05
N HIS A 388 -40.34 -22.84 27.49
CA HIS A 388 -41.40 -23.01 28.50
C HIS A 388 -42.24 -21.73 28.68
#